data_AF-A0A382KYG2-F1
#
_entry.id   AF-A0A382KYG2-F1
#
_cell.length_a   1.000
_cell.length_b   1.000
_cell.length_c   1.000
_cell.angle_alpha   90.00
_cell.angle_beta   90.00
_cell.angle_gamma   90.00
#
_symmetry.space_group_name_H-M   'P 1'
#
loop_
_entity.id
_entity.type
_entity.pdbx_description
1 polymer ?
#
loop_
_entity_poly.entity_id
_entity_poly.type
_entity_poly.pdbx_seq_one_letter_code
_entity_poly.pdbx_strand_id
1 'polypeptide(L)'
;MILSETDAAYAADQFINYFSNLGRIDEYLRNVKLDRMSKMPTYLPGCGPEEDMFDDFDMHPNDMDFKVYAAGKDDSFTNEYFNERLQITTSHSIESSIPGKSLKW
;
A
#
# COMPACT_ATOMS: atom_id res chain seq x y z
N MET A 1 31.06 -6.70 2.73
CA MET A 1 31.01 -5.47 3.54
C MET A 1 31.04 -5.90 5.00
N ILE A 2 32.05 -5.51 5.77
CA ILE A 2 32.14 -5.82 7.21
C ILE A 2 31.76 -4.53 7.93
N LEU A 3 30.67 -4.55 8.70
CA LEU A 3 30.20 -3.41 9.49
C LEU A 3 31.02 -3.33 10.79
N SER A 4 31.48 -2.14 11.15
CA SER A 4 32.12 -1.90 12.45
C SER A 4 31.07 -1.66 13.54
N GLU A 5 31.46 -1.78 14.81
CA GLU A 5 30.58 -1.46 15.95
C GLU A 5 30.08 -0.01 15.89
N THR A 6 30.94 0.92 15.48
CA THR A 6 30.60 2.32 15.28
C THR A 6 29.54 2.52 14.18
N ASP A 7 29.60 1.75 13.09
CA ASP A 7 28.59 1.82 12.04
C ASP A 7 27.24 1.28 12.54
N ALA A 8 27.26 0.22 13.36
CA ALA A 8 26.08 -0.35 13.97
C ALA A 8 25.44 0.62 14.97
N ALA A 9 26.24 1.29 15.80
CA ALA A 9 25.78 2.31 16.74
C ALA A 9 25.17 3.51 16.01
N TYR A 10 25.82 4.00 14.95
CA TYR A 10 25.29 5.08 14.12
C TYR A 10 23.93 4.72 13.52
N ALA A 11 23.80 3.52 12.94
CA ALA A 11 22.54 3.05 12.38
C ALA A 11 21.44 2.95 13.46
N ALA A 12 21.78 2.43 14.65
CA ALA A 12 20.85 2.35 15.78
C ALA A 12 20.35 3.74 16.20
N ASP A 13 21.25 4.72 16.31
CA ASP A 13 20.87 6.10 16.66
C ASP A 13 19.92 6.71 15.63
N GLN A 14 20.07 6.42 14.33
CA GLN A 14 19.12 6.89 13.32
C GLN A 14 17.72 6.30 13.53
N PHE A 15 17.61 5.00 13.83
CA PHE A 15 16.32 4.37 14.13
C PHE A 15 15.70 4.93 15.40
N ILE A 16 16.49 5.08 16.47
CA ILE A 16 16.03 5.63 17.75
C ILE A 16 15.49 7.04 17.54
N ASN A 17 16.25 7.91 16.86
CA ASN A 17 15.81 9.29 16.61
C ASN A 17 14.53 9.34 15.77
N TYR A 18 14.41 8.51 14.73
CA TYR A 18 13.21 8.44 13.90
C TYR A 18 11.97 8.02 14.71
N PHE A 19 12.07 6.93 15.49
CA PHE A 19 10.94 6.40 16.26
C PHE A 19 10.62 7.21 17.51
N SER A 20 11.58 7.93 18.08
CA SER A 20 11.36 8.81 19.24
C SER A 20 10.46 10.00 18.93
N ASN A 21 10.38 10.41 17.66
CA ASN A 21 9.52 11.50 17.21
C ASN A 21 8.05 11.06 17.00
N LEU A 22 7.76 9.76 17.09
CA LEU A 22 6.42 9.21 16.93
C LEU A 22 5.86 8.93 18.32
N GLY A 23 4.88 9.72 18.75
CA GLY A 23 4.32 9.60 20.10
C GLY A 23 3.58 8.28 20.30
N ARG A 24 2.98 7.77 19.21
CA ARG A 24 2.27 6.49 19.19
C ARG A 24 2.44 5.76 17.85
N ILE A 25 2.31 4.44 17.88
CA ILE A 25 2.47 3.57 16.71
C ILE A 25 1.40 3.81 15.61
N ASP A 26 0.22 4.31 15.98
CA ASP A 26 -0.83 4.67 15.02
C ASP A 26 -0.50 5.94 14.22
N GLU A 27 0.20 6.90 14.82
CA GLU A 27 0.71 8.08 14.11
C GLU A 27 1.71 7.69 13.02
N TYR A 28 2.59 6.71 13.32
CA TYR A 28 3.50 6.16 12.33
C TYR A 28 2.74 5.59 11.13
N LEU A 29 1.77 4.71 11.37
CA LEU A 29 0.99 4.08 10.30
C LEU A 29 0.24 5.12 9.46
N ARG A 30 -0.33 6.14 10.12
CA ARG A 30 -0.99 7.26 9.44
C ARG A 30 -0.01 8.05 8.57
N ASN A 31 1.17 8.38 9.08
CA ASN A 31 2.18 9.13 8.34
C ASN A 31 2.67 8.35 7.10
N VAL A 32 2.91 7.05 7.25
CA VAL A 32 3.26 6.17 6.13
C VAL A 32 2.13 6.13 5.09
N LYS A 33 0.86 6.03 5.52
CA LYS A 33 -0.29 6.07 4.61
C LYS A 33 -0.34 7.39 3.84
N LEU A 34 -0.20 8.53 4.53
CA LEU A 34 -0.22 9.86 3.90
C LEU A 34 0.92 10.04 2.89
N ASP A 35 2.13 9.61 3.23
CA ASP A 35 3.30 9.65 2.32
C ASP A 35 3.13 8.76 1.08
N ARG A 36 2.38 7.66 1.20
CA ARG A 36 2.03 6.82 0.03
C ARG A 36 0.94 7.46 -0.82
N MET A 37 -0.10 8.01 -0.19
CA MET A 37 -1.16 8.72 -0.92
C MET A 37 -0.60 9.92 -1.69
N SER A 38 0.39 10.64 -1.16
CA SER A 38 1.01 11.77 -1.85
C SER A 38 1.85 11.36 -3.07
N LYS A 39 2.26 10.09 -3.17
CA LYS A 39 3.02 9.53 -4.29
C LYS A 39 2.14 8.84 -5.33
N MET A 40 0.84 8.69 -5.07
CA MET A 40 -0.08 8.13 -6.05
C MET A 40 -0.19 9.04 -7.28
N PRO A 41 -0.39 8.47 -8.47
CA PRO A 41 -0.61 9.25 -9.67
C PRO A 41 -1.86 10.13 -9.53
N THR A 42 -1.80 11.35 -10.03
CA THR A 42 -2.97 12.23 -10.11
C THR A 42 -3.88 11.76 -11.24
N TYR A 43 -5.13 11.45 -10.93
CA TYR A 43 -6.14 11.09 -11.91
C TYR A 43 -6.91 12.34 -12.39
N LEU A 44 -7.53 12.23 -13.57
CA LEU A 44 -8.50 13.23 -14.00
C LEU A 44 -9.71 13.19 -13.05
N PRO A 45 -10.40 14.33 -12.83
CA PRO A 45 -11.63 14.34 -12.05
C PRO A 45 -12.64 13.34 -12.62
N GLY A 46 -13.08 12.39 -11.80
CA GLY A 46 -14.00 11.31 -12.22
C GLY A 46 -13.34 10.24 -13.10
N CYS A 47 -12.04 10.04 -12.98
CA CYS A 47 -11.33 8.91 -13.60
C CYS A 47 -10.34 8.28 -12.59
N GLY A 48 -10.62 8.44 -11.31
CA GLY A 48 -9.79 7.92 -10.24
C GLY A 48 -10.21 6.51 -9.82
N PRO A 49 -9.35 5.82 -9.06
CA PRO A 49 -9.59 4.47 -8.56
C PRO A 49 -10.79 4.36 -7.62
N GLU A 50 -11.33 5.49 -7.14
CA GLU A 50 -12.60 5.57 -6.43
C GLU A 50 -13.80 5.21 -7.31
N GLU A 51 -13.74 5.44 -8.63
CA GLU A 51 -14.80 5.05 -9.56
C GLU A 51 -14.63 3.61 -10.08
N ASP A 52 -13.44 3.02 -9.91
CA ASP A 52 -13.19 1.61 -10.26
C ASP A 52 -13.89 0.62 -9.29
N MET A 53 -14.35 1.08 -8.13
CA MET A 53 -14.83 0.23 -7.03
C MET A 53 -16.24 0.60 -6.57
N PHE A 54 -17.25 -0.15 -7.04
CA PHE A 54 -18.63 -0.16 -6.52
C PHE A 54 -19.18 1.24 -6.23
N ASP A 55 -19.20 2.07 -7.26
CA ASP A 55 -19.71 3.45 -7.24
C ASP A 55 -21.25 3.53 -7.29
N ASP A 56 -21.92 2.48 -7.77
CA ASP A 56 -23.38 2.32 -7.77
C ASP A 56 -23.89 1.54 -6.55
N PHE A 57 -24.55 2.25 -5.62
CA PHE A 57 -25.13 1.68 -4.40
C PHE A 57 -26.58 1.19 -4.56
N ASP A 58 -27.21 1.43 -5.71
CA ASP A 58 -28.59 1.04 -5.96
C ASP A 58 -28.69 -0.40 -6.51
N MET A 59 -27.58 -1.00 -6.91
CA MET A 59 -27.51 -2.39 -7.39
C MET A 59 -27.57 -3.39 -6.23
N HIS A 60 -28.53 -4.31 -6.27
CA HIS A 60 -28.60 -5.40 -5.28
C HIS A 60 -27.43 -6.39 -5.48
N PRO A 61 -26.79 -6.91 -4.42
CA PRO A 61 -25.63 -7.81 -4.55
C PRO A 61 -25.86 -9.07 -5.40
N ASN A 62 -27.10 -9.58 -5.42
CA ASN A 62 -27.46 -10.73 -6.26
C ASN A 62 -27.49 -10.41 -7.76
N ASP A 63 -27.57 -9.14 -8.12
CA ASP A 63 -27.63 -8.67 -9.51
C ASP A 63 -26.23 -8.27 -10.02
N MET A 64 -25.19 -8.35 -9.17
CA MET A 64 -23.81 -8.07 -9.54
C MET A 64 -23.20 -9.22 -10.35
N ASP A 65 -22.63 -8.91 -11.51
CA ASP A 65 -21.83 -9.86 -12.31
C ASP A 65 -20.34 -9.72 -11.95
N PHE A 66 -19.87 -10.49 -10.96
CA PHE A 66 -18.47 -10.48 -10.55
C PHE A 66 -17.66 -11.58 -11.23
N LYS A 67 -16.43 -11.22 -11.64
CA LYS A 67 -15.43 -12.17 -12.12
C LYS A 67 -14.20 -12.12 -11.22
N VAL A 68 -13.70 -13.29 -10.87
CA VAL A 68 -12.50 -13.43 -10.06
C VAL A 68 -11.30 -13.57 -10.98
N TYR A 69 -10.36 -12.64 -10.87
CA TYR A 69 -9.08 -12.67 -11.58
C TYR A 69 -7.96 -12.95 -10.60
N ALA A 70 -6.99 -13.78 -11.01
CA ALA A 70 -5.71 -13.85 -10.31
C ALA A 70 -4.90 -12.61 -10.71
N ALA A 71 -4.31 -11.89 -9.77
CA ALA A 71 -3.43 -10.76 -10.09
C ALA A 71 -2.11 -11.25 -10.71
N GLY A 72 -1.56 -10.50 -11.68
CA GLY A 72 -0.22 -10.74 -12.24
C GLY A 72 -0.14 -11.70 -13.42
N LYS A 73 -1.25 -12.30 -13.86
CA LYS A 73 -1.28 -13.17 -15.05
C LYS A 73 -1.50 -12.35 -16.33
N ASP A 74 -0.96 -12.80 -17.46
CA ASP A 74 -1.02 -12.11 -18.77
C ASP A 74 -2.43 -11.68 -19.22
N ASP A 75 -3.48 -12.38 -18.78
CA ASP A 75 -4.89 -12.10 -19.10
C ASP A 75 -5.65 -11.40 -17.94
N SER A 76 -4.95 -10.76 -17.01
CA SER A 76 -5.52 -10.22 -15.77
C SER A 76 -4.97 -8.85 -15.40
N PHE A 77 -5.47 -8.28 -14.30
CA PHE A 77 -4.92 -7.05 -13.74
C PHE A 77 -3.46 -7.21 -13.33
N THR A 78 -2.66 -6.18 -13.62
CA THR A 78 -1.25 -6.15 -13.24
C THR A 78 -1.09 -6.13 -11.73
N ASN A 79 0.07 -6.56 -11.25
CA ASN A 79 0.39 -6.55 -9.82
C ASN A 79 0.37 -5.13 -9.25
N GLU A 80 0.85 -4.16 -10.04
CA GLU A 80 0.83 -2.73 -9.75
C GLU A 80 -0.60 -2.23 -9.60
N TYR A 81 -1.48 -2.56 -10.55
CA TYR A 81 -2.89 -2.18 -10.53
C TYR A 81 -3.57 -2.70 -9.25
N PHE A 82 -3.36 -3.97 -8.91
CA PHE A 82 -3.91 -4.57 -7.70
C PHE A 82 -3.36 -3.93 -6.41
N ASN A 83 -2.04 -3.74 -6.32
CA ASN A 83 -1.39 -3.14 -5.16
C ASN A 83 -1.84 -1.70 -4.91
N GLU A 84 -2.10 -0.93 -5.96
CA GLU A 84 -2.62 0.43 -5.86
C GLU A 84 -4.01 0.45 -5.21
N ARG A 85 -4.97 -0.36 -5.71
CA ARG A 85 -6.33 -0.44 -5.12
C ARG A 85 -6.29 -0.96 -3.69
N LEU A 86 -5.42 -1.94 -3.43
CA LEU A 86 -5.23 -2.48 -2.09
C LEU A 86 -4.67 -1.40 -1.15
N GLN A 87 -3.72 -0.58 -1.63
CA GLN A 87 -3.17 0.54 -0.86
C GLN A 87 -4.19 1.62 -0.56
N ILE A 88 -5.22 1.82 -1.38
CA ILE A 88 -6.30 2.79 -1.10
C ILE A 88 -7.22 2.24 -0.02
N THR A 89 -7.73 1.02 -0.22
CA THR A 89 -8.76 0.39 0.62
C THR A 89 -8.26 -0.12 1.97
N THR A 90 -6.98 -0.49 2.08
CA THR A 90 -6.42 -0.99 3.33
C THR A 90 -6.35 0.09 4.41
N SER A 91 -6.74 -0.27 5.64
CA SER A 91 -6.51 0.53 6.84
C SER A 91 -5.06 0.45 7.35
N HIS A 92 -4.27 -0.51 6.85
CA HIS A 92 -2.92 -0.79 7.30
C HIS A 92 -1.90 -0.65 6.18
N SER A 93 -0.73 -0.09 6.47
CA SER A 93 0.38 0.02 5.52
C SER A 93 0.91 -1.37 5.14
N ILE A 94 0.65 -1.81 3.91
CA ILE A 94 1.15 -3.09 3.40
C ILE A 94 2.52 -2.83 2.79
N GLU A 95 3.58 -3.29 3.45
CA GLU A 95 4.94 -3.19 2.94
C GLU A 95 5.19 -4.26 1.87
N SER A 96 5.51 -3.81 0.65
CA SER A 96 5.86 -4.69 -0.48
C SER A 96 7.14 -5.49 -0.23
N SER A 97 7.98 -4.99 0.68
CA SER A 97 9.24 -5.59 1.11
C SER A 97 9.06 -6.80 2.03
N ILE A 98 7.85 -7.07 2.55
CA ILE A 98 7.60 -8.23 3.41
C ILE A 98 7.63 -9.52 2.57
N PRO A 99 8.58 -10.44 2.81
CA PRO A 99 8.64 -11.70 2.10
C PRO A 99 7.34 -12.50 2.28
N GLY A 100 6.77 -12.98 1.17
CA GLY A 100 5.52 -13.75 1.18
C GLY A 100 4.24 -12.91 1.22
N LYS A 101 4.32 -11.57 1.27
CA LYS A 101 3.17 -10.67 1.11
C LYS A 101 3.15 -9.91 -0.22
N SER A 102 4.17 -10.08 -1.06
CA SER A 102 4.21 -9.61 -2.44
C SER A 102 4.14 -10.80 -3.41
N LEU A 103 3.22 -10.74 -4.38
CA LEU A 103 3.28 -11.64 -5.55
C LEU A 103 4.50 -11.20 -6.37
N LYS A 104 5.46 -12.11 -6.55
CA LYS A 104 6.70 -11.84 -7.32
C LYS A 104 6.62 -12.26 -8.79
N TRP A 105 5.49 -12.81 -9.20
CA TRP A 105 5.28 -13.48 -10.48
C TRP A 105 3.83 -13.35 -10.87
#